data_AF-A0A2E3UWJ9-F1
#
_entry.id   AF-A0A2E3UWJ9-F1
#
_cell.length_a   1.000
_cell.length_b   1.000
_cell.length_c   1.000
_cell.angle_alpha   90.00
_cell.angle_beta   90.00
_cell.angle_gamma   90.00
#
_symmetry.space_group_name_H-M   'P 1'
#
loop_
_entity.id
_entity.type
_entity.pdbx_description
1 polymer ?
#
loop_
_entity_poly.entity_id
_entity_poly.type
_entity_poly.pdbx_seq_one_letter_code
_entity_poly.pdbx_strand_id
1 'polypeptide(L)'
;MAKKGDKRSKILIQPYQQLRFGITFLILNFIFTCLLFGTFTYFMWDMYEAILGVFELTNNEGVLSLQKVIKPVLVSLFFCLLFIFMTLYYSARYTHQIYGPLLSIKRFLDEIINGEKPTHIRLRKNDQLQTLVKRLNLIADKFVYPSNVESVQAI
;
A
#
# COMPACT_ATOMS: atom_id res chain seq x y z
N MET A 1 37.50 21.92 3.58
CA MET A 1 36.49 22.00 4.66
C MET A 1 35.22 21.28 4.21
N ALA A 2 34.92 20.13 4.79
CA ALA A 2 33.85 19.22 4.33
C ALA A 2 32.45 19.77 4.65
N LYS A 3 31.56 19.76 3.64
CA LYS A 3 30.20 20.28 3.71
C LYS A 3 29.33 19.32 4.55
N LYS A 4 28.83 19.85 5.67
CA LYS A 4 27.97 19.20 6.67
C LYS A 4 26.79 18.47 6.00
N GLY A 5 26.69 17.17 6.29
CA GLY A 5 25.71 16.25 5.69
C GLY A 5 24.26 16.68 5.87
N ASP A 6 23.58 16.85 4.75
CA ASP A 6 22.14 17.12 4.68
C ASP A 6 21.40 15.82 4.99
N LYS A 7 21.18 15.55 6.29
CA LYS A 7 20.49 14.37 6.82
C LYS A 7 18.97 14.52 6.59
N ARG A 8 18.53 14.59 5.33
CA ARG A 8 17.11 14.77 4.99
C ARG A 8 16.36 13.45 5.06
N SER A 9 15.85 13.11 6.24
CA SER A 9 14.75 12.14 6.38
C SER A 9 13.44 12.74 5.83
N LYS A 10 13.37 13.01 4.53
CA LYS A 10 12.09 13.31 3.88
C LYS A 10 11.37 11.99 3.66
N ILE A 11 10.48 11.64 4.57
CA ILE A 11 9.58 10.47 4.49
C ILE A 11 8.65 10.55 3.27
N LEU A 12 8.50 11.73 2.66
CA LEU A 12 7.70 11.96 1.47
C LEU A 12 8.58 12.48 0.34
N ILE A 13 9.07 11.57 -0.51
CA ILE A 13 9.91 11.89 -1.66
C ILE A 13 9.04 12.36 -2.86
N GLN A 14 7.82 11.83 -3.01
CA GLN A 14 6.80 12.29 -3.99
C GLN A 14 5.36 11.98 -3.51
N PRO A 15 4.74 12.82 -2.66
CA PRO A 15 3.43 12.54 -2.05
C PRO A 15 2.30 12.34 -3.07
N TYR A 16 2.29 13.09 -4.16
CA TYR A 16 1.16 13.14 -5.10
C TYR A 16 0.95 11.82 -5.86
N GLN A 17 2.02 11.19 -6.33
CA GLN A 17 1.91 9.93 -7.08
C GLN A 17 1.64 8.74 -6.16
N GLN A 18 2.16 8.78 -4.93
CA GLN A 18 1.88 7.77 -3.91
C GLN A 18 0.41 7.81 -3.45
N LEU A 19 -0.13 9.02 -3.29
CA LEU A 19 -1.52 9.23 -2.94
C LEU A 19 -2.47 8.78 -4.06
N ARG A 20 -2.10 8.94 -5.33
CA ARG A 20 -2.96 8.51 -6.46
C ARG A 20 -3.26 7.01 -6.41
N PHE A 21 -2.24 6.15 -6.28
CA PHE A 21 -2.45 4.69 -6.17
C PHE A 21 -3.17 4.31 -4.87
N GLY A 22 -2.79 4.95 -3.76
CA GLY A 22 -3.45 4.72 -2.48
C GLY A 22 -4.93 5.11 -2.49
N ILE A 23 -5.29 6.23 -3.12
CA ILE A 23 -6.68 6.68 -3.27
C ILE A 23 -7.46 5.73 -4.18
N THR A 24 -6.90 5.29 -5.31
CA THR A 24 -7.60 4.34 -6.19
C THR A 24 -7.91 3.03 -5.44
N PHE A 25 -6.94 2.49 -4.70
CA PHE A 25 -7.15 1.30 -3.88
C PHE A 25 -8.16 1.53 -2.75
N LEU A 26 -8.11 2.71 -2.12
CA LEU A 26 -9.06 3.11 -1.07
C LEU A 26 -10.50 3.19 -1.60
N ILE A 27 -10.72 3.85 -2.74
CA ILE A 27 -12.04 3.98 -3.35
C ILE A 27 -12.61 2.60 -3.70
N LEU A 28 -11.78 1.73 -4.28
CA LEU A 28 -12.20 0.36 -4.60
C LEU A 28 -12.60 -0.42 -3.35
N ASN A 29 -11.79 -0.36 -2.28
CA ASN A 29 -12.11 -1.01 -1.01
C ASN A 29 -13.34 -0.41 -0.34
N PHE A 30 -13.53 0.91 -0.45
CA PHE A 30 -14.69 1.59 0.09
C PHE A 30 -15.97 1.16 -0.61
N ILE A 31 -15.99 1.14 -1.94
CA ILE A 31 -17.13 0.66 -2.72
C ILE A 31 -17.46 -0.80 -2.35
N PHE A 32 -16.45 -1.66 -2.28
CA PHE A 32 -16.64 -3.06 -1.90
C PHE A 32 -17.19 -3.22 -0.47
N THR A 33 -16.68 -2.42 0.47
CA THR A 33 -17.17 -2.40 1.86
C THR A 33 -18.61 -1.92 1.94
N CYS A 34 -18.97 -0.85 1.20
CA CYS A 34 -20.34 -0.35 1.14
C CYS A 34 -21.30 -1.39 0.53
N LEU A 35 -20.88 -2.13 -0.50
CA LEU A 35 -21.68 -3.20 -1.08
C LEU A 35 -21.92 -4.34 -0.07
N LEU A 36 -20.87 -4.81 0.61
CA LEU A 36 -21.00 -5.84 1.64
C LEU A 36 -21.88 -5.38 2.80
N PHE A 37 -21.68 -4.16 3.29
CA PHE A 37 -22.44 -3.64 4.41
C PHE A 37 -23.91 -3.35 4.04
N GLY A 38 -24.14 -2.84 2.82
CA GLY A 38 -25.48 -2.59 2.30
C GLY A 38 -26.27 -3.87 2.13
N THR A 39 -25.67 -4.90 1.52
CA THR A 39 -26.31 -6.22 1.39
C THR A 39 -26.57 -6.87 2.75
N PHE A 40 -25.60 -6.83 3.66
CA PHE A 40 -25.78 -7.34 5.02
C PHE A 40 -26.91 -6.62 5.77
N THR A 41 -26.96 -5.29 5.72
CA THR A 41 -27.99 -4.49 6.39
C THR A 41 -29.37 -4.76 5.79
N TYR A 42 -29.46 -4.92 4.47
CA TYR A 42 -30.70 -5.30 3.79
C TYR A 42 -31.23 -6.64 4.30
N PHE A 43 -30.41 -7.69 4.35
CA PHE A 43 -30.83 -8.99 4.88
C PHE A 43 -31.17 -8.95 6.37
N MET A 44 -30.43 -8.16 7.17
CA MET A 44 -30.74 -7.98 8.59
C MET A 44 -32.09 -7.28 8.81
N TRP A 45 -32.42 -6.32 7.95
CA TRP A 45 -33.71 -5.63 7.99
C TRP A 45 -34.85 -6.56 7.60
N ASP A 46 -34.70 -7.30 6.50
CA ASP A 46 -35.68 -8.30 6.05
C ASP A 46 -35.94 -9.37 7.13
N MET A 47 -34.89 -9.88 7.76
CA MET A 47 -35.00 -10.81 8.88
C MET A 47 -35.72 -10.19 10.08
N TYR A 48 -35.46 -8.91 10.39
CA TYR A 48 -36.13 -8.21 11.49
C TYR A 48 -37.63 -8.06 11.23
N GLU A 49 -38.03 -7.68 10.01
CA GLU A 49 -39.45 -7.61 9.62
C GLU A 49 -40.13 -8.98 9.68
N ALA A 50 -39.46 -10.04 9.22
CA ALA A 50 -39.99 -11.41 9.30
C ALA A 50 -40.23 -11.85 10.76
N ILE A 51 -39.31 -11.53 11.67
CA ILE A 51 -39.47 -11.81 13.10
C ILE A 51 -40.65 -11.01 13.69
N LEU A 52 -40.77 -9.72 13.38
CA LEU A 52 -41.92 -8.92 13.84
C LEU A 52 -43.25 -9.49 13.35
N GLY A 53 -43.32 -9.91 12.08
CA GLY A 53 -44.54 -10.47 11.48
C GLY A 53 -44.94 -11.84 12.03
N VAL A 54 -43.96 -12.72 12.33
CA VAL A 54 -44.24 -14.07 12.85
C VAL A 54 -44.59 -14.09 14.33
N PHE A 55 -43.97 -13.22 15.13
CA PHE A 55 -44.11 -13.23 16.59
C PHE A 55 -45.12 -12.20 17.12
N GLU A 56 -45.81 -11.45 16.25
CA GLU A 56 -46.81 -10.42 16.61
C GLU A 56 -46.33 -9.49 17.75
N LEU A 57 -45.04 -9.16 17.75
CA LEU A 57 -44.39 -8.49 18.87
C LEU A 57 -45.05 -7.13 19.16
N THR A 58 -45.38 -6.89 20.43
CA THR A 58 -45.88 -5.58 20.87
C THR A 58 -44.78 -4.51 20.79
N ASN A 59 -45.16 -3.23 20.71
CA ASN A 59 -44.22 -2.10 20.56
C ASN A 59 -43.06 -2.12 21.57
N ASN A 60 -43.29 -2.59 22.81
CA ASN A 60 -42.23 -2.69 23.83
C ASN A 60 -41.22 -3.83 23.56
N GLU A 61 -41.65 -4.94 22.96
CA GLU A 61 -40.78 -6.07 22.61
C GLU A 61 -39.99 -5.81 21.32
N GLY A 62 -40.54 -5.00 20.42
CA GLY A 62 -39.82 -4.47 19.25
C GLY A 62 -38.61 -3.60 19.65
N VAL A 63 -38.77 -2.75 20.67
CA VAL A 63 -37.66 -1.91 21.18
C VAL A 63 -36.53 -2.76 21.79
N LEU A 64 -36.86 -3.79 22.57
CA LEU A 64 -35.87 -4.73 23.12
C LEU A 64 -35.14 -5.51 22.01
N SER A 65 -35.84 -5.85 20.94
CA SER A 65 -35.26 -6.51 19.76
C SER A 65 -34.31 -5.57 19.00
N LEU A 66 -34.67 -4.31 18.82
CA LEU A 66 -33.81 -3.27 18.22
C LEU A 66 -32.51 -3.05 19.00
N GLN A 67 -32.56 -3.06 20.33
CA GLN A 67 -31.35 -2.94 21.16
C GLN A 67 -30.37 -4.09 20.95
N LYS A 68 -30.86 -5.29 20.61
CA LYS A 68 -30.02 -6.44 20.26
C LYS A 68 -29.38 -6.31 18.89
N VAL A 69 -29.96 -5.51 17.98
CA VAL A 69 -29.40 -5.21 16.64
C VAL A 69 -28.36 -4.08 16.70
N ILE A 70 -28.53 -3.09 17.57
CA ILE A 70 -27.60 -1.95 17.69
C ILE A 70 -26.17 -2.39 18.02
N LYS A 71 -25.99 -3.32 18.96
CA LYS A 71 -24.66 -3.79 19.36
C LYS A 71 -23.86 -4.40 18.19
N PRO A 72 -24.36 -5.39 17.45
CA PRO A 72 -23.65 -5.92 16.29
C PRO A 72 -23.43 -4.87 15.20
N VAL A 73 -24.36 -3.93 14.99
CA VAL A 73 -24.14 -2.82 14.04
C VAL A 73 -22.96 -1.94 14.45
N LEU A 74 -22.85 -1.56 15.73
CA LEU A 74 -21.73 -0.76 16.24
C LEU A 74 -20.39 -1.51 16.16
N VAL A 75 -20.39 -2.81 16.48
CA VAL A 75 -19.22 -3.68 16.36
C VAL A 75 -18.77 -3.79 14.91
N SER A 76 -19.70 -3.99 13.98
CA SER A 76 -19.41 -4.03 12.55
C SER A 76 -18.86 -2.69 12.04
N LEU A 77 -19.42 -1.56 12.48
CA LEU A 77 -18.91 -0.23 12.14
C LEU A 77 -17.47 -0.04 12.63
N PHE A 78 -17.16 -0.46 13.85
CA PHE A 78 -15.79 -0.41 14.39
C PHE A 78 -14.82 -1.22 13.52
N PHE A 79 -15.18 -2.45 13.13
CA PHE A 79 -14.35 -3.27 12.25
C PHE A 79 -14.19 -2.66 10.85
N CYS A 80 -15.22 -2.03 10.29
CA CYS A 80 -15.10 -1.31 9.02
C CYS A 80 -14.10 -0.16 9.11
N LEU A 81 -14.17 0.67 10.17
CA LEU A 81 -13.22 1.77 10.37
C LEU A 81 -11.79 1.25 10.57
N LEU A 82 -11.63 0.17 11.35
CA LEU A 82 -10.34 -0.48 11.55
C LEU A 82 -9.77 -1.02 10.23
N PHE A 83 -10.61 -1.65 9.40
CA PHE A 83 -10.22 -2.16 8.09
C PHE A 83 -9.78 -1.05 7.14
N ILE A 84 -10.51 0.06 7.08
CA ILE A 84 -10.14 1.24 6.29
C ILE A 84 -8.79 1.80 6.76
N PHE A 85 -8.60 1.95 8.07
CA PHE A 85 -7.35 2.45 8.65
C PHE A 85 -6.17 1.54 8.32
N MET A 86 -6.31 0.22 8.50
CA MET A 86 -5.27 -0.76 8.17
C MET A 86 -4.94 -0.72 6.68
N THR A 87 -5.96 -0.65 5.82
CA THR A 87 -5.78 -0.58 4.37
C THR A 87 -5.00 0.66 3.95
N LEU A 88 -5.34 1.83 4.50
CA LEU A 88 -4.60 3.08 4.27
C LEU A 88 -3.15 2.99 4.72
N TYR A 89 -2.93 2.48 5.94
CA TYR A 89 -1.60 2.33 6.51
C TYR A 89 -0.72 1.42 5.65
N TYR A 90 -1.21 0.24 5.29
CA TYR A 90 -0.47 -0.72 4.47
C TYR A 90 -0.26 -0.21 3.05
N SER A 91 -1.28 0.39 2.42
CA SER A 91 -1.17 0.95 1.08
C SER A 91 -0.10 2.05 1.02
N ALA A 92 -0.11 2.99 1.97
CA ALA A 92 0.90 4.04 2.04
C ALA A 92 2.31 3.47 2.22
N ARG A 93 2.47 2.52 3.14
CA ARG A 93 3.75 1.87 3.43
C ARG A 93 4.28 1.09 2.22
N TYR A 94 3.41 0.32 1.55
CA TYR A 94 3.77 -0.48 0.39
C TYR A 94 4.14 0.39 -0.81
N THR A 95 3.38 1.46 -1.04
CA THR A 95 3.65 2.41 -2.12
C THR A 95 4.99 3.14 -1.93
N HIS A 96 5.36 3.47 -0.69
CA HIS A 96 6.67 4.04 -0.39
C HIS A 96 7.82 3.07 -0.71
N GLN A 97 7.65 1.77 -0.45
CA GLN A 97 8.64 0.72 -0.75
C GLN A 97 8.86 0.48 -2.25
N ILE A 98 8.00 1.02 -3.12
CA ILE A 98 8.11 0.95 -4.58
C ILE A 98 8.68 2.25 -5.14
N TYR A 99 8.10 3.39 -4.76
CA TYR A 99 8.43 4.69 -5.35
C TYR A 99 9.85 5.18 -5.02
N GLY A 100 10.32 4.93 -3.78
CA GLY A 100 11.69 5.29 -3.40
C GLY A 100 12.72 4.64 -4.33
N PRO A 101 12.71 3.30 -4.48
CA PRO A 101 13.54 2.59 -5.44
C PRO A 101 13.39 3.03 -6.89
N LEU A 102 12.16 3.31 -7.33
CA LEU A 102 11.89 3.70 -8.72
C LEU A 102 12.61 4.99 -9.10
N LEU A 103 12.69 5.96 -8.18
CA LEU A 103 13.44 7.21 -8.40
C LEU A 103 14.94 6.96 -8.54
N SER A 104 15.50 6.06 -7.73
CA SER A 104 16.91 5.67 -7.83
C SER A 104 17.20 4.94 -9.15
N ILE A 105 16.31 4.05 -9.58
CA ILE A 105 16.40 3.36 -10.87
C ILE A 105 16.35 4.36 -12.02
N LYS A 106 15.43 5.32 -11.98
CA LYS A 106 15.33 6.34 -13.03
C LYS A 106 16.64 7.12 -13.17
N ARG A 107 17.20 7.62 -12.07
CA ARG A 107 18.47 8.35 -12.08
C ARG A 107 19.62 7.52 -12.64
N PHE A 108 19.72 6.27 -12.19
CA PHE A 108 20.73 5.34 -12.68
C PHE A 108 20.62 5.09 -14.19
N LEU A 109 19.40 4.95 -14.71
CA LEU A 109 19.18 4.80 -16.15
C LEU A 109 19.50 6.09 -16.91
N ASP A 110 19.14 7.26 -16.38
CA ASP A 110 19.45 8.56 -16.98
C ASP A 110 20.98 8.75 -17.08
N GLU A 111 21.74 8.39 -16.03
CA GLU A 111 23.21 8.38 -16.03
C GLU A 111 23.78 7.48 -17.14
N ILE A 112 23.26 6.24 -17.30
CA ILE A 112 23.68 5.33 -18.38
C ILE A 112 23.38 5.91 -19.76
N ILE A 113 22.17 6.45 -19.96
CA ILE A 113 21.73 7.00 -21.24
C ILE A 113 22.61 8.19 -21.66
N ASN A 114 23.06 8.99 -20.69
CA ASN A 114 23.97 10.12 -20.93
C ASN A 114 25.44 9.69 -21.12
N GLY A 115 25.75 8.40 -21.08
CA GLY A 115 27.11 7.88 -21.19
C GLY A 115 27.96 8.09 -19.92
N GLU A 116 27.32 8.43 -18.81
CA GLU A 116 27.98 8.56 -17.50
C GLU A 116 28.15 7.19 -16.83
N LYS A 117 29.03 7.11 -15.83
CA LYS A 117 29.26 5.88 -15.04
C LYS A 117 28.37 5.91 -13.78
N PRO A 118 27.29 5.12 -13.73
CA PRO A 118 26.28 5.27 -12.70
C PRO A 118 26.65 4.52 -11.43
N THR A 119 26.55 5.17 -10.26
CA THR A 119 26.86 4.47 -9.01
C THR A 119 25.89 3.30 -8.75
N HIS A 120 26.39 2.17 -8.20
CA HIS A 120 25.54 1.03 -7.88
C HIS A 120 24.36 1.42 -7.00
N ILE A 121 23.16 1.04 -7.42
CA ILE A 121 21.95 1.28 -6.65
C ILE A 121 21.94 0.34 -5.42
N ARG A 122 21.70 0.89 -4.24
CA ARG A 122 21.49 0.14 -2.99
C ARG A 122 20.13 0.48 -2.39
N LEU A 123 19.24 -0.50 -2.38
CA LEU A 123 17.89 -0.36 -1.83
C LEU A 123 17.81 -0.84 -0.37
N ARG A 124 16.82 -0.37 0.40
CA ARG A 124 16.57 -0.83 1.77
C ARG A 124 16.02 -2.25 1.75
N LYS A 125 16.28 -3.05 2.80
CA LYS A 125 15.88 -4.46 2.88
C LYS A 125 14.41 -4.74 2.51
N ASN A 126 13.50 -3.83 2.86
CA ASN A 126 12.06 -4.00 2.65
C ASN A 126 11.54 -3.36 1.37
N ASP A 127 12.40 -2.80 0.53
CA ASP A 127 12.01 -2.23 -0.75
C ASP A 127 11.70 -3.35 -1.76
N GLN A 128 10.69 -3.16 -2.61
CA GLN A 128 10.16 -4.24 -3.45
C GLN A 128 11.00 -4.51 -4.71
N LEU A 129 11.80 -3.55 -5.18
CA LEU A 129 12.52 -3.63 -6.47
C LEU A 129 13.96 -4.16 -6.35
N GLN A 130 14.27 -4.91 -5.29
CA GLN A 130 15.61 -5.46 -5.01
C GLN A 130 16.17 -6.29 -6.17
N THR A 131 15.38 -7.21 -6.71
CA THR A 131 15.81 -8.10 -7.80
C THR A 131 16.12 -7.33 -9.09
N LEU A 132 15.31 -6.31 -9.40
CA LEU A 132 15.52 -5.45 -10.56
C LEU A 132 16.83 -4.66 -10.41
N VAL A 133 17.03 -4.04 -9.24
CA VAL A 133 18.25 -3.30 -8.94
C VAL A 133 19.50 -4.19 -9.04
N LYS A 134 19.45 -5.41 -8.51
CA LYS A 134 20.56 -6.36 -8.66
C LYS A 134 20.91 -6.61 -10.13
N ARG A 135 19.91 -6.82 -10.98
CA ARG A 135 20.12 -7.02 -12.43
C ARG A 135 20.66 -5.77 -13.12
N LEU A 136 20.15 -4.60 -12.77
CA LEU A 136 20.63 -3.32 -13.32
C LEU A 136 22.09 -3.05 -12.98
N ASN A 137 22.48 -3.31 -11.72
CA ASN A 137 23.87 -3.22 -11.30
C ASN A 137 24.77 -4.18 -12.08
N LEU A 138 24.35 -5.44 -12.27
CA LEU A 138 25.09 -6.42 -13.08
C LEU A 138 25.26 -5.99 -14.55
N ILE A 139 24.26 -5.32 -15.12
CA ILE A 139 24.34 -4.76 -16.47
C ILE A 139 25.39 -3.64 -16.51
N ALA A 140 25.37 -2.71 -15.55
CA ALA A 140 26.38 -1.66 -15.50
C ALA A 140 27.79 -2.23 -15.29
N ASP A 141 27.95 -3.25 -14.45
CA ASP A 141 29.23 -3.95 -14.26
C ASP A 141 29.77 -4.54 -15.55
N LYS A 142 28.89 -5.14 -16.37
CA LYS A 142 29.30 -5.79 -17.62
C LYS A 142 29.57 -4.82 -18.78
N PHE A 143 28.79 -3.75 -18.88
CA PHE A 143 28.77 -2.91 -20.09
C PHE A 143 29.24 -1.47 -19.88
N VAL A 144 29.21 -0.95 -18.65
CA VAL A 144 29.55 0.46 -18.33
C VAL A 144 30.85 0.57 -17.54
N TYR A 145 31.18 -0.46 -16.76
CA TYR A 145 32.44 -0.62 -16.06
C TYR A 145 33.33 -1.72 -16.69
N PRO A 146 33.74 -1.60 -17.97
CA PRO A 146 34.73 -2.53 -18.52
C PRO A 146 36.09 -2.21 -17.90
N SER A 147 36.33 -2.62 -16.66
CA SER A 147 37.66 -2.70 -16.07
C SER A 147 38.17 -4.13 -16.28
N ASN A 148 39.03 -4.29 -17.29
CA ASN A 148 39.93 -5.41 -17.58
C ASN A 148 39.53 -6.78 -17.01
N VAL A 149 38.81 -7.55 -17.83
CA VAL A 149 38.60 -9.00 -17.65
C VAL A 149 39.92 -9.79 -17.82
N GLU A 150 41.05 -9.14 -18.11
CA GLU A 150 42.34 -9.79 -18.41
C GLU A 150 43.19 -10.19 -17.19
N SER A 151 42.91 -9.74 -15.95
CA SER A 151 43.80 -10.04 -14.81
C SER A 151 43.44 -11.27 -13.98
N VAL A 152 42.36 -12.00 -14.31
CA VAL A 152 41.93 -13.18 -13.53
C VAL A 152 42.28 -14.51 -14.21
N GLN A 153 42.83 -14.49 -15.44
CA GLN A 153 43.33 -15.70 -16.13
C GLN A 153 44.85 -15.87 -16.05
N ALA A 154 45.54 -15.01 -15.28
CA ALA A 154 47.00 -15.05 -15.13
C ALA A 154 47.43 -15.20 -13.66
N ILE A 155 46.88 -16.19 -12.95
CA ILE A 155 47.50 -16.78 -11.74
C ILE A 155 47.22 -18.28 -11.76
#